data_AF-A0A966BF42-F1
#
_entry.id   AF-A0A966BF42-F1
#
_cell.length_a   1.000
_cell.length_b   1.000
_cell.length_c   1.000
_cell.angle_alpha   90.00
_cell.angle_beta   90.00
_cell.angle_gamma   90.00
#
_symmetry.space_group_name_H-M   'P 1'
#
loop_
_entity.id
_entity.type
_entity.pdbx_description
1 polymer ?
#
loop_
_entity_poly.entity_id
_entity_poly.type
_entity_poly.pdbx_seq_one_letter_code
_entity_poly.pdbx_strand_id
1 'polypeptide(L)'
;MYRTNTYKASPSTPRLFFLLLALASTFLFACASENNAKGCKNTITEPRAADYLLHVLVDTPTEYLSDPPTSGPHKVWIAPRVIPRQLSPSEQLGILERGDILVQYKPRAVTDSQISTWETTISERAHLAPNSGLPSDFV
;
A
#
# COMPACT_ATOMS: atom_id res chain seq x y z
N MET A 1 60.39 -12.88 -40.11
CA MET A 1 61.00 -12.32 -38.87
C MET A 1 59.86 -11.72 -38.05
N TYR A 2 59.34 -12.45 -37.05
CA TYR A 2 58.27 -11.95 -36.16
C TYR A 2 58.86 -11.76 -34.77
N ARG A 3 58.74 -10.54 -34.23
CA ARG A 3 59.26 -10.14 -32.93
C ARG A 3 58.18 -10.36 -31.88
N THR A 4 58.36 -11.32 -30.97
CA THR A 4 57.47 -11.52 -29.82
C THR A 4 57.84 -10.53 -28.72
N ASN A 5 56.95 -9.58 -28.41
CA ASN A 5 57.06 -8.76 -27.22
C ASN A 5 56.61 -9.58 -26.01
N THR A 6 57.57 -9.95 -25.16
CA THR A 6 57.32 -10.51 -23.83
C THR A 6 56.88 -9.39 -22.88
N TYR A 7 55.60 -9.36 -22.52
CA TYR A 7 55.13 -8.56 -21.39
C TYR A 7 55.54 -9.26 -20.09
N LYS A 8 56.46 -8.66 -19.33
CA LYS A 8 56.71 -9.02 -17.93
C LYS A 8 55.48 -8.64 -17.11
N ALA A 9 54.76 -9.64 -16.60
CA ALA A 9 53.69 -9.43 -15.63
C ALA A 9 54.30 -8.86 -14.33
N SER A 10 53.90 -7.63 -13.98
CA SER A 10 54.24 -7.02 -12.70
C SER A 10 53.52 -7.77 -11.57
N PRO A 11 54.20 -8.20 -10.49
CA PRO A 11 53.62 -9.04 -9.43
C PRO A 11 52.72 -8.27 -8.44
N SER A 12 52.40 -7.00 -8.71
CA SER A 12 51.69 -6.11 -7.78
C SER A 12 50.15 -6.12 -7.93
N THR A 13 49.61 -6.80 -8.93
CA THR A 13 48.17 -6.85 -9.24
C THR A 13 47.28 -7.57 -8.21
N PRO A 14 47.65 -8.69 -7.57
CA PRO A 14 46.72 -9.37 -6.67
C PRO A 14 46.47 -8.55 -5.40
N ARG A 15 47.49 -7.86 -4.88
CA ARG A 15 47.37 -7.01 -3.68
C ARG A 15 46.46 -5.82 -3.93
N LEU A 16 46.59 -5.15 -5.07
CA LEU A 16 45.72 -4.02 -5.42
C LEU A 16 44.27 -4.46 -5.62
N PHE A 17 44.06 -5.64 -6.22
CA PHE A 17 42.73 -6.22 -6.40
C PHE A 17 42.06 -6.57 -5.06
N PHE A 18 42.78 -7.20 -4.14
CA PHE A 18 42.25 -7.49 -2.78
C PHE A 18 41.98 -6.20 -1.99
N LEU A 19 42.79 -5.16 -2.16
CA LEU A 19 42.62 -3.89 -1.46
C LEU A 19 41.39 -3.12 -2.01
N LEU A 20 41.17 -3.14 -3.32
CA LEU A 20 39.97 -2.59 -3.95
C LEU A 20 38.71 -3.39 -3.60
N LEU A 21 38.79 -4.72 -3.52
CA LEU A 21 37.68 -5.58 -3.11
C LEU A 21 37.32 -5.34 -1.63
N ALA A 22 38.32 -5.20 -0.75
CA ALA A 22 38.12 -4.83 0.65
C ALA A 22 37.48 -3.44 0.77
N LEU A 23 37.96 -2.45 0.02
CA LEU A 23 37.40 -1.11 0.03
C LEU A 23 35.94 -1.09 -0.48
N ALA A 24 35.64 -1.80 -1.57
CA ALA A 24 34.27 -1.94 -2.08
C ALA A 24 33.34 -2.65 -1.08
N SER A 25 33.84 -3.63 -0.33
CA SER A 25 33.03 -4.31 0.70
C SER A 25 32.67 -3.40 1.89
N THR A 26 33.49 -2.38 2.20
CA THR A 26 33.15 -1.41 3.26
C THR A 26 32.04 -0.43 2.87
N PHE A 27 31.84 -0.16 1.57
CA PHE A 27 30.74 0.69 1.10
C PHE A 27 29.37 -0.01 1.15
N LEU A 28 29.32 -1.35 1.15
CA LEU A 28 28.05 -2.10 1.19
C LEU A 28 27.43 -2.17 2.59
N PHE A 29 28.19 -1.93 3.67
CA PHE A 29 27.67 -1.90 5.04
C PHE A 29 27.31 -0.51 5.53
N ALA A 30 27.72 0.55 4.82
CA ALA A 30 27.47 1.94 5.23
C ALA A 30 26.05 2.43 4.92
N CYS A 31 25.27 1.71 4.12
CA CYS A 31 23.88 2.05 3.79
C CYS A 31 22.87 0.95 4.16
N ALA A 32 23.21 0.05 5.09
CA ALA A 32 22.30 -0.96 5.63
C ALA A 32 21.97 -0.72 7.11
N SER A 33 22.09 0.53 7.58
CA SER A 33 21.62 0.94 8.91
C SER A 33 20.26 1.61 8.78
N GLU A 34 19.24 0.83 8.51
CA GLU A 34 17.90 1.21 8.97
C GLU A 34 17.89 1.06 10.50
N ASN A 35 17.57 2.16 11.18
CA ASN A 35 17.05 2.18 12.55
C ASN A 35 18.06 2.01 13.69
N ASN A 36 18.89 3.04 13.93
CA ASN A 36 19.40 3.31 15.28
C ASN A 36 19.58 4.82 15.52
N ALA A 37 18.53 5.60 15.23
CA ALA A 37 18.38 6.87 15.91
C ALA A 37 18.14 6.55 17.41
N LYS A 38 19.20 6.63 18.22
CA LYS A 38 19.26 6.31 19.67
C LYS A 38 18.32 7.13 20.59
N GLY A 39 17.24 7.68 20.06
CA GLY A 39 16.24 8.45 20.81
C GLY A 39 14.79 8.28 20.33
N CYS A 40 14.55 7.59 19.21
CA CYS A 40 13.18 7.31 18.77
C CYS A 40 12.73 5.97 19.37
N LYS A 41 11.61 5.98 20.09
CA LYS A 41 10.88 4.73 20.37
C LYS A 41 10.36 4.17 19.04
N ASN A 42 10.07 2.87 19.00
CA ASN A 42 9.40 2.23 17.86
C ASN A 42 8.19 3.07 17.45
N THR A 43 7.97 3.20 16.14
CA THR A 43 6.76 3.84 15.61
C THR A 43 5.56 3.10 16.17
N ILE A 44 4.71 3.82 16.91
CA ILE A 44 3.40 3.35 17.31
C ILE A 44 2.46 3.72 16.17
N THR A 45 1.67 2.77 15.69
CA THR A 45 0.64 3.01 14.68
C THR A 45 -0.60 2.27 15.13
N GLU A 46 -1.75 2.92 14.96
CA GLU A 46 -3.02 2.37 15.35
C GLU A 46 -3.29 1.12 14.51
N PRO A 47 -3.53 -0.04 15.14
CA PRO A 47 -3.83 -1.24 14.40
C PRO A 47 -5.10 -1.02 13.60
N ARG A 48 -5.02 -1.33 12.32
CA ARG A 48 -6.15 -1.22 11.41
C ARG A 48 -7.22 -2.24 11.79
N ALA A 49 -8.26 -1.81 12.50
CA ALA A 49 -9.37 -2.69 12.83
C ALA A 49 -10.21 -2.97 11.58
N ALA A 50 -10.44 -4.25 11.27
CA ALA A 50 -11.04 -4.67 10.00
C ALA A 50 -12.48 -4.17 9.80
N ASP A 51 -13.15 -3.91 10.91
CA ASP A 51 -14.53 -3.48 11.03
C ASP A 51 -14.69 -1.97 11.20
N TYR A 52 -13.62 -1.21 11.48
CA TYR A 52 -13.67 0.26 11.62
C TYR A 52 -13.24 0.93 10.33
N LEU A 53 -14.20 1.36 9.51
CA LEU A 53 -13.93 1.94 8.20
C LEU A 53 -14.29 3.42 8.06
N LEU A 54 -15.04 4.00 9.00
CA LEU A 54 -15.54 5.35 8.83
C LEU A 54 -14.89 6.30 9.82
N HIS A 55 -14.15 7.28 9.34
CA HIS A 55 -13.69 8.40 10.18
C HIS A 55 -14.90 9.22 10.65
N VAL A 56 -14.94 9.55 11.93
CA VAL A 56 -15.98 10.40 12.54
C VAL A 56 -15.43 11.78 12.87
N LEU A 57 -16.33 12.73 13.11
CA LEU A 57 -15.95 14.08 13.52
C LEU A 57 -15.38 14.09 14.95
N VAL A 58 -14.51 15.07 15.18
CA VAL A 58 -14.01 15.43 16.51
C VAL A 58 -15.19 15.62 17.46
N ASP A 59 -15.06 15.12 18.71
CA ASP A 59 -16.06 15.14 19.80
C ASP A 59 -17.13 14.03 19.82
N THR A 60 -17.07 13.05 18.91
CA THR A 60 -17.83 11.81 19.10
C THR A 60 -17.12 10.93 20.13
N PRO A 61 -17.78 10.43 21.20
CA PRO A 61 -17.18 9.45 22.10
C PRO A 61 -16.67 8.25 21.30
N THR A 62 -15.34 8.10 21.23
CA THR A 62 -14.68 7.11 20.38
C THR A 62 -13.56 6.42 21.14
N GLU A 63 -13.42 5.12 20.91
CA GLU A 63 -12.33 4.31 21.45
C GLU A 63 -11.17 4.32 20.45
N TYR A 64 -9.95 4.52 20.97
CA TYR A 64 -8.71 4.44 20.19
C TYR A 64 -7.93 3.19 20.60
N LEU A 65 -7.23 2.59 19.64
CA LEU A 65 -6.42 1.38 19.84
C LEU A 65 -4.94 1.69 20.13
N SER A 66 -4.56 2.97 20.20
CA SER A 66 -3.21 3.43 20.54
C SER A 66 -3.23 4.66 21.46
N ASP A 67 -2.17 4.83 22.27
CA ASP A 67 -1.94 6.01 23.12
C ASP A 67 -0.48 6.53 22.95
N PRO A 68 -0.26 7.75 22.42
CA PRO A 68 -1.28 8.67 21.90
C PRO A 68 -1.97 8.09 20.65
N PRO A 69 -3.20 8.53 20.33
CA PRO A 69 -3.85 8.12 19.09
C PRO A 69 -3.00 8.54 17.89
N THR A 70 -2.87 7.64 16.93
CA THR A 70 -2.05 7.87 15.72
C THR A 70 -2.89 7.93 14.44
N SER A 71 -4.21 7.82 14.57
CA SER A 71 -5.19 8.09 13.52
C SER A 71 -6.40 8.86 14.07
N GLY A 72 -7.31 9.29 13.18
CA GLY A 72 -8.55 9.94 13.57
C GLY A 72 -9.56 8.93 14.16
N PRO A 73 -10.60 9.41 14.86
CA PRO A 73 -11.61 8.53 15.44
C PRO A 73 -12.37 7.77 14.35
N HIS A 74 -12.60 6.46 14.55
CA HIS A 74 -13.33 5.61 13.61
C HIS A 74 -14.62 5.03 14.18
N LYS A 75 -15.55 4.65 13.30
CA LYS A 75 -16.77 3.89 13.61
C LYS A 75 -16.78 2.55 12.88
N VAL A 76 -17.31 1.54 13.58
CA VAL A 76 -17.59 0.22 13.02
C VAL A 76 -18.58 0.31 11.84
N TRP A 77 -18.15 -0.17 10.68
CA TRP A 77 -18.97 -0.39 9.51
C TRP A 77 -18.36 -1.49 8.63
N ILE A 78 -19.12 -2.56 8.39
CA ILE A 78 -18.74 -3.64 7.48
C ILE A 78 -19.47 -3.41 6.16
N ALA A 79 -18.74 -2.98 5.13
CA ALA A 79 -19.29 -2.79 3.79
C ALA A 79 -19.77 -4.14 3.21
N PRO A 80 -21.05 -4.26 2.78
CA PRO A 80 -21.53 -5.41 2.02
C PRO A 80 -20.86 -5.50 0.65
N ARG A 81 -20.83 -6.69 0.04
CA ARG A 81 -20.33 -6.85 -1.34
C ARG A 81 -21.17 -6.09 -2.37
N VAL A 82 -22.49 -6.04 -2.19
CA VAL A 82 -23.40 -5.25 -3.04
C VAL A 82 -24.08 -4.20 -2.20
N ILE A 83 -23.93 -2.94 -2.61
CA ILE A 83 -24.46 -1.79 -1.91
C ILE A 83 -25.51 -1.13 -2.82
N PRO A 84 -26.81 -1.19 -2.48
CA PRO A 84 -27.89 -0.81 -3.39
C PRO A 84 -28.11 0.70 -3.50
N ARG A 85 -27.16 1.51 -3.02
CA ARG A 85 -27.24 2.97 -2.97
C ARG A 85 -25.89 3.61 -3.22
N GLN A 86 -25.92 4.86 -3.64
CA GLN A 86 -24.70 5.63 -3.80
C GLN A 86 -24.02 5.82 -2.45
N LEU A 87 -22.71 5.57 -2.44
CA LEU A 87 -21.88 5.75 -1.26
C LEU A 87 -21.53 7.21 -1.05
N SER A 88 -21.54 7.64 0.21
CA SER A 88 -20.93 8.91 0.61
C SER A 88 -19.40 8.87 0.42
N PRO A 89 -18.72 10.01 0.27
CA PRO A 89 -17.26 10.05 0.17
C PRO A 89 -16.55 9.32 1.32
N SER A 90 -17.04 9.45 2.55
CA SER A 90 -16.46 8.78 3.72
C SER A 90 -16.58 7.26 3.66
N GLU A 91 -17.68 6.72 3.12
CA GLU A 91 -17.84 5.28 2.93
C GLU A 91 -16.95 4.73 1.81
N GLN A 92 -16.78 5.50 0.74
CA GLN A 92 -15.86 5.13 -0.34
C GLN A 92 -14.42 5.09 0.18
N LEU A 93 -14.01 6.13 0.92
CA LEU A 93 -12.70 6.19 1.54
C LEU A 93 -12.50 5.03 2.50
N GLY A 94 -13.49 4.71 3.33
CA GLY A 94 -13.42 3.56 4.24
C GLY A 94 -13.15 2.23 3.56
N ILE A 95 -13.84 1.94 2.45
CA ILE A 95 -13.57 0.75 1.63
C ILE A 95 -12.13 0.77 1.08
N LEU A 96 -11.66 1.93 0.59
CA LEU A 96 -10.34 2.06 -0.03
C LEU A 96 -9.18 2.08 0.97
N GLU A 97 -9.40 2.55 2.20
CA GLU A 97 -8.45 2.40 3.30
C GLU A 97 -8.34 0.93 3.75
N ARG A 98 -9.36 0.12 3.41
CA ARG A 98 -9.38 -1.36 3.21
C ARG A 98 -8.03 -2.10 3.09
N GLY A 99 -7.21 -1.85 2.06
CA GLY A 99 -7.58 -1.46 0.71
C GLY A 99 -8.31 -2.58 -0.02
N ASP A 100 -9.63 -2.46 0.00
CA ASP A 100 -10.55 -3.24 -0.82
C ASP A 100 -10.78 -2.52 -2.14
N ILE A 101 -11.43 -3.21 -3.06
CA ILE A 101 -11.72 -2.69 -4.39
C ILE A 101 -13.14 -2.14 -4.38
N LEU A 102 -13.31 -0.89 -4.77
CA LEU A 102 -14.62 -0.30 -4.99
C LEU A 102 -14.90 -0.23 -6.50
N VAL A 103 -15.84 -1.04 -6.96
CA VAL A 103 -16.34 -1.04 -8.34
C VAL A 103 -17.63 -0.22 -8.38
N GLN A 104 -17.57 0.92 -9.07
CA GLN A 104 -18.72 1.80 -9.23
C GLN A 104 -19.32 1.67 -10.63
N TYR A 105 -20.64 1.67 -10.70
CA TYR A 105 -21.37 1.56 -11.96
C TYR A 105 -22.47 2.62 -12.06
N LYS A 106 -22.89 2.91 -13.30
CA LYS A 106 -23.96 3.86 -13.55
C LYS A 106 -25.32 3.16 -13.43
N PRO A 107 -26.23 3.59 -12.52
CA PRO A 107 -27.48 2.85 -12.25
C PRO A 107 -28.36 2.60 -13.47
N ARG A 108 -28.33 3.51 -14.45
CA ARG A 108 -29.16 3.43 -15.66
C ARG A 108 -28.53 2.59 -16.77
N ALA A 109 -27.24 2.25 -16.65
CA ALA A 109 -26.50 1.49 -17.65
C ALA A 109 -26.41 -0.01 -17.31
N VAL A 110 -26.71 -0.37 -16.06
CA VAL A 110 -26.53 -1.73 -15.54
C VAL A 110 -27.85 -2.30 -15.06
N THR A 111 -28.11 -3.55 -15.43
CA THR A 111 -29.30 -4.32 -15.02
C THR A 111 -29.05 -5.12 -13.74
N ASP A 112 -30.11 -5.47 -13.02
CA ASP A 112 -30.02 -6.31 -11.82
C ASP A 112 -29.37 -7.68 -12.10
N SER A 113 -29.59 -8.24 -13.29
CA SER A 113 -28.96 -9.49 -13.73
C SER A 113 -27.44 -9.36 -13.87
N GLN A 114 -26.95 -8.22 -14.39
CA GLN A 114 -25.51 -7.94 -14.44
C GLN A 114 -24.92 -7.77 -13.04
N ILE A 115 -25.62 -7.06 -12.15
CA ILE A 115 -25.18 -6.90 -10.74
C ILE A 115 -25.06 -8.26 -10.06
N SER A 116 -26.06 -9.12 -10.21
CA SER A 116 -26.05 -10.49 -9.66
C SER A 116 -24.90 -11.32 -10.24
N THR A 117 -24.64 -11.20 -11.54
CA THR A 117 -23.49 -11.85 -12.17
C THR A 117 -22.18 -11.35 -11.57
N TRP A 118 -22.01 -10.03 -11.44
CA TRP A 118 -20.80 -9.44 -10.86
C TRP A 118 -20.60 -9.83 -9.41
N GLU A 119 -21.66 -9.85 -8.59
CA GLU A 119 -21.57 -10.27 -7.18
C GLU A 119 -20.91 -11.65 -7.03
N THR A 120 -21.12 -12.55 -7.98
CA THR A 120 -20.55 -13.91 -7.97
C THR A 120 -19.18 -14.04 -8.65
N THR A 121 -18.74 -13.03 -9.40
CA THR A 121 -17.54 -13.12 -10.26
C THR A 121 -16.43 -12.15 -9.87
N ILE A 122 -16.74 -11.06 -9.18
CA ILE A 122 -15.73 -10.14 -8.65
C ILE A 122 -14.94 -10.80 -7.51
N SER A 123 -13.78 -10.23 -7.20
CA SER A 123 -12.98 -10.62 -6.03
C SER A 123 -13.79 -10.52 -4.73
N GLU A 124 -13.53 -11.40 -3.76
CA GLU A 124 -14.11 -11.32 -2.41
C GLU A 124 -13.81 -10.00 -1.68
N ARG A 125 -12.76 -9.28 -2.13
CA ARG A 125 -12.40 -7.94 -1.63
C ARG A 125 -13.03 -6.81 -2.43
N ALA A 126 -13.92 -7.10 -3.37
CA ALA A 126 -14.57 -6.09 -4.20
C ALA A 126 -15.98 -5.78 -3.71
N HIS A 127 -16.34 -4.50 -3.80
CA HIS A 127 -17.65 -3.96 -3.44
C HIS A 127 -18.25 -3.27 -4.66
N LEU A 128 -19.51 -3.58 -4.96
CA LEU A 128 -20.30 -2.97 -6.02
C LEU A 128 -21.19 -1.89 -5.44
N ALA A 129 -21.13 -0.68 -6.00
CA ALA A 129 -22.03 0.40 -5.62
C ALA A 129 -22.40 1.29 -6.81
N PRO A 130 -23.65 1.78 -6.89
CA PRO A 130 -24.02 2.75 -7.91
C PRO A 130 -23.33 4.10 -7.69
N ASN A 131 -22.96 4.78 -8.77
CA ASN A 131 -22.53 6.18 -8.77
C ASN A 131 -23.16 6.91 -9.97
N SER A 132 -24.12 7.79 -9.67
CA SER A 132 -24.83 8.59 -10.69
C SER A 132 -23.97 9.70 -11.31
N GLY A 133 -22.89 10.10 -10.63
CA GLY A 133 -21.95 11.12 -11.07
C GLY A 133 -20.83 10.62 -11.98
N LEU A 134 -20.80 9.33 -12.33
CA LEU A 134 -19.80 8.82 -13.27
C LEU A 134 -19.94 9.49 -14.65
N PRO A 135 -18.81 9.75 -15.35
CA PRO A 135 -18.83 10.30 -16.70
C PRO A 135 -19.73 9.51 -17.67
N SER A 136 -20.24 10.17 -18.72
CA SER A 136 -21.23 9.59 -19.65
C SER A 136 -20.70 8.44 -20.51
N ASP A 137 -19.39 8.35 -20.67
CA ASP A 137 -18.65 7.34 -21.41
C ASP A 137 -18.38 6.05 -20.59
N PHE A 138 -18.67 6.04 -19.29
CA PHE A 138 -18.73 4.83 -18.50
C PHE A 138 -20.06 4.12 -18.74
N VAL A 139 -20.01 3.04 -19.52
CA VAL A 139 -21.13 2.12 -19.80
C VAL A 139 -21.05 0.95 -18.84
#